data_AF-A0A965EBP7-F1
#
_entry.id   AF-A0A965EBP7-F1
#
_cell.length_a   1.000
_cell.length_b   1.000
_cell.length_c   1.000
_cell.angle_alpha   90.00
_cell.angle_beta   90.00
_cell.angle_gamma   90.00
#
_symmetry.space_group_name_H-M   'P 1'
#
loop_
_entity.id
_entity.type
_entity.pdbx_description
1 polymer ?
#
loop_
_entity_poly.entity_id
_entity_poly.type
_entity_poly.pdbx_seq_one_letter_code
_entity_poly.pdbx_strand_id
1 'polypeptide(L)'
;MGVDMAFFLSVFDGRLRVMSETSAKPPQADSSEEVLPWWMNPVNIVLMVVAAAVLAAAAGFVFGESRGKGTKNGSDVGFLQDMRIHHEQAVNLSLIYLDVSAPGLGEGSASRGTLRLIAREIIVNQSAESGRMVQLLRQFDAAETNETDQVMGWMGEPTPLAQMPGYATDEELRALRESRGPEADNLFGELMIAHHKGGVHMAEHVTMHGSNDEVRAMAASMVKSQTGEIAEMEELLAAID
;
A
#
# COMPACT_ATOMS: atom_id res chain seq x y z
N MET A 1 35.44 13.95 42.02
CA MET A 1 34.71 15.23 42.04
C MET A 1 33.27 14.90 41.67
N GLY A 2 32.34 14.58 42.57
CA GLY A 2 32.19 15.00 43.96
C GLY A 2 31.48 16.35 43.99
N VAL A 3 30.15 16.37 43.94
CA VAL A 3 29.36 17.52 44.39
C VAL A 3 28.32 17.02 45.37
N ASP A 4 28.45 17.58 46.56
CA ASP A 4 27.85 17.22 47.84
C ASP A 4 26.37 17.57 47.96
N MET A 5 25.67 16.70 48.70
CA MET A 5 24.47 17.01 49.46
C MET A 5 24.80 18.04 50.54
N ALA A 6 24.21 19.23 50.46
CA ALA A 6 24.21 20.18 51.56
C ALA A 6 22.96 20.00 52.45
N PHE A 7 23.25 19.85 53.73
CA PHE A 7 22.38 19.54 54.86
C PHE A 7 22.20 20.81 55.72
N PHE A 8 21.26 20.74 56.68
CA PHE A 8 21.15 21.56 57.90
C PHE A 8 20.56 22.97 57.72
N LEU A 9 19.67 23.47 58.58
CA LEU A 9 19.72 23.58 60.04
C LEU A 9 18.28 23.60 60.62
N SER A 10 17.97 22.85 61.69
CA SER A 10 18.15 23.23 63.12
C SER A 10 17.39 24.53 63.44
N VAL A 11 16.49 24.59 64.43
CA VAL A 11 16.82 24.50 65.87
C VAL A 11 15.56 24.16 66.66
N PHE A 12 15.71 23.27 67.63
CA PHE A 12 14.78 23.04 68.73
C PHE A 12 15.41 23.64 70.00
N ASP A 13 14.75 24.61 70.62
CA ASP A 13 15.05 25.16 71.95
C ASP A 13 13.73 25.76 72.47
N GLY A 14 13.20 25.54 73.67
CA GLY A 14 13.66 24.82 74.83
C GLY A 14 12.53 24.86 75.88
N ARG A 15 12.58 23.89 76.80
CA ARG A 15 11.99 23.88 78.16
C ARG A 15 10.47 23.97 78.35
N LEU A 16 9.98 22.87 78.94
CA LEU A 16 8.68 22.66 79.56
C LEU A 16 8.24 23.78 80.52
N ARG A 17 6.98 24.20 80.36
CA ARG A 17 6.16 24.74 81.46
C ARG A 17 4.96 23.83 81.63
N VAL A 18 4.95 23.05 82.71
CA VAL A 18 3.73 22.40 83.21
C VAL A 18 2.99 23.45 84.04
N MET A 19 1.78 23.81 83.61
CA MET A 19 0.78 24.42 84.48
C MET A 19 -0.48 23.55 84.41
N SER A 20 -0.99 23.29 85.60
CA SER A 20 -2.01 22.32 85.95
C SER A 20 -3.43 22.74 85.54
N GLU A 21 -4.18 21.71 85.19
CA GLU A 21 -5.61 21.48 85.41
C GLU A 21 -6.69 22.31 84.68
N THR A 22 -7.37 21.54 83.81
CA THR A 22 -8.82 21.48 83.56
C THR A 22 -9.55 22.68 82.97
N SER A 23 -9.99 22.53 81.71
CA SER A 23 -11.42 22.61 81.38
C SER A 23 -11.70 22.10 79.95
N ALA A 24 -12.64 21.14 79.85
CA ALA A 24 -13.41 20.69 78.70
C ALA A 24 -12.71 20.05 77.47
N LYS A 25 -12.94 18.73 77.30
CA LYS A 25 -12.81 18.01 76.02
C LYS A 25 -13.95 18.46 75.07
N PRO A 26 -13.68 18.96 73.85
CA PRO A 26 -14.74 19.21 72.89
C PRO A 26 -15.34 17.87 72.38
N PRO A 27 -16.61 17.85 71.95
CA PRO A 27 -17.31 16.63 71.61
C PRO A 27 -16.63 15.93 70.44
N GLN A 28 -16.31 14.65 70.65
CA GLN A 28 -15.82 13.76 69.60
C GLN A 28 -17.01 13.41 68.73
N ALA A 29 -17.17 14.10 67.60
CA ALA A 29 -18.08 13.68 66.55
C ALA A 29 -17.51 12.38 65.97
N ASP A 30 -18.15 11.25 66.29
CA ASP A 30 -17.93 9.99 65.60
C ASP A 30 -18.59 10.09 64.23
N SER A 31 -17.92 10.76 63.29
CA SER A 31 -18.15 10.51 61.87
C SER A 31 -17.22 9.36 61.51
N SER A 32 -17.73 8.14 61.53
CA SER A 32 -17.10 7.04 60.84
C SER A 32 -16.99 7.43 59.36
N GLU A 33 -15.87 8.02 58.95
CA GLU A 33 -15.54 8.13 57.53
C GLU A 33 -15.47 6.70 57.00
N GLU A 34 -16.52 6.29 56.29
CA GLU A 34 -16.56 5.00 55.63
C GLU A 34 -15.53 5.05 54.50
N VAL A 35 -14.28 4.68 54.80
CA VAL A 35 -13.20 4.65 53.83
C VAL A 35 -13.50 3.52 52.86
N LEU A 36 -14.14 3.87 51.75
CA LEU A 36 -14.41 2.92 50.68
C LEU A 36 -13.09 2.32 50.18
N PRO A 37 -13.04 1.01 49.88
CA PRO A 37 -11.92 0.42 49.19
C PRO A 37 -11.54 1.25 47.97
N TRP A 38 -10.25 1.38 47.68
CA TRP A 38 -9.76 2.28 46.62
C TRP A 38 -10.49 2.07 45.28
N TRP A 39 -10.88 0.84 44.95
CA TRP A 39 -11.58 0.48 43.72
C TRP A 39 -13.07 0.89 43.70
N MET A 40 -13.66 1.20 44.87
CA MET A 40 -15.04 1.68 45.02
C MET A 40 -15.14 3.21 45.00
N ASN A 41 -14.02 3.93 44.90
CA ASN A 41 -14.04 5.37 44.67
C ASN A 41 -14.71 5.65 43.31
N PRO A 42 -15.74 6.51 43.23
CA PRO A 42 -16.46 6.78 41.98
C PRO A 42 -15.55 7.22 40.84
N VAL A 43 -14.47 7.95 41.14
CA VAL A 43 -13.45 8.35 40.13
C VAL A 43 -12.72 7.13 39.59
N ASN A 44 -12.32 6.18 40.44
CA ASN A 44 -11.62 4.98 40.03
C ASN A 44 -12.51 4.02 39.25
N ILE A 45 -13.80 3.95 39.59
CA ILE A 45 -14.79 3.19 38.82
C ILE A 45 -14.91 3.77 37.40
N VAL A 46 -15.04 5.10 37.27
CA VAL A 46 -15.09 5.76 35.96
C VAL A 46 -13.81 5.49 35.16
N LEU A 47 -12.64 5.61 35.79
CA LEU A 47 -11.36 5.32 35.13
C LEU A 47 -11.25 3.86 34.67
N MET A 48 -11.70 2.89 35.48
CA MET A 48 -11.70 1.48 35.09
C MET A 48 -12.65 1.20 33.92
N VAL A 49 -13.83 1.83 33.89
CA VAL A 49 -14.79 1.70 32.78
C VAL A 49 -14.21 2.28 31.49
N VAL A 50 -13.58 3.46 31.56
CA VAL A 50 -12.92 4.08 30.41
C VAL A 50 -11.76 3.21 29.92
N ALA A 51 -10.93 2.69 30.83
CA ALA A 51 -9.82 1.80 30.48
C ALA A 51 -10.34 0.51 29.81
N ALA A 52 -11.40 -0.11 30.34
CA ALA A 52 -12.02 -1.28 29.75
C ALA A 52 -12.61 -1.00 28.36
N ALA A 53 -13.23 0.17 28.16
CA ALA A 53 -13.76 0.59 26.85
C ALA A 53 -12.64 0.81 25.82
N VAL A 54 -11.54 1.43 26.22
CA VAL A 54 -10.35 1.60 25.36
C VAL A 54 -9.73 0.25 25.00
N LEU A 55 -9.61 -0.67 25.97
CA LEU A 55 -9.11 -2.02 25.72
C LEU A 55 -10.04 -2.82 24.81
N ALA A 56 -11.36 -2.70 24.98
CA ALA A 56 -12.33 -3.35 24.10
C ALA A 56 -12.32 -2.76 22.69
N ALA A 57 -12.12 -1.45 22.54
CA ALA A 57 -11.96 -0.80 21.24
C ALA A 57 -10.65 -1.21 20.56
N ALA A 58 -9.54 -1.27 21.30
CA ALA A 58 -8.25 -1.73 20.79
C ALA A 58 -8.31 -3.22 20.39
N ALA A 59 -8.93 -4.07 21.20
CA ALA A 59 -9.17 -5.47 20.85
C ALA A 59 -10.12 -5.57 19.64
N GLY A 60 -11.19 -4.78 19.60
CA GLY A 60 -12.09 -4.70 18.45
C GLY A 60 -11.41 -4.24 17.17
N PHE A 61 -10.40 -3.36 17.25
CA PHE A 61 -9.59 -2.95 16.12
C PHE A 61 -8.63 -4.07 15.69
N VAL A 62 -7.82 -4.58 16.63
CA VAL A 62 -6.81 -5.64 16.39
C VAL A 62 -7.45 -6.95 15.89
N PHE A 63 -8.58 -7.35 16.45
CA PHE A 63 -9.28 -8.58 16.07
C PHE A 63 -10.39 -8.34 15.03
N GLY A 64 -10.88 -7.11 14.88
CA GLY A 64 -11.89 -6.75 13.88
C GLY A 64 -11.32 -6.64 12.47
N GLU A 65 -10.03 -6.33 12.32
CA GLU A 65 -9.34 -6.34 11.03
C GLU A 65 -9.25 -7.76 10.43
N SER A 66 -9.41 -8.80 11.26
CA SER A 66 -9.52 -10.20 10.80
C SER A 66 -10.81 -10.51 10.04
N ARG A 67 -11.83 -9.63 10.08
CA ARG A 67 -13.05 -9.75 9.23
C ARG A 67 -12.81 -9.35 7.78
N GLY A 68 -11.62 -8.84 7.43
CA GLY A 68 -11.27 -8.32 6.10
C GLY A 68 -10.29 -9.17 5.31
N LYS A 69 -10.11 -10.46 5.61
CA LYS A 69 -9.55 -11.40 4.62
C LYS A 69 -10.62 -11.56 3.54
N GLY A 70 -10.68 -10.60 2.60
CA GLY A 70 -11.72 -10.56 1.57
C GLY A 70 -11.85 -11.93 0.90
N THR A 71 -13.09 -12.31 0.59
CA THR A 71 -13.34 -13.51 -0.21
C THR A 71 -12.49 -13.44 -1.47
N LYS A 72 -11.77 -14.53 -1.77
CA LYS A 72 -10.91 -14.65 -2.94
C LYS A 72 -11.16 -15.99 -3.62
N ASN A 73 -10.92 -16.05 -4.92
CA ASN A 73 -10.92 -17.28 -5.71
C ASN A 73 -9.61 -17.41 -6.52
N GLY A 74 -9.52 -18.46 -7.34
CA GLY A 74 -8.34 -18.69 -8.17
C GLY A 74 -8.10 -17.59 -9.21
N SER A 75 -9.17 -16.98 -9.74
CA SER A 75 -9.07 -15.87 -10.69
C SER A 75 -8.51 -14.61 -10.03
N ASP A 76 -8.91 -14.30 -8.80
CA ASP A 76 -8.36 -13.17 -8.04
C ASP A 76 -6.85 -13.34 -7.83
N VAL A 77 -6.41 -14.51 -7.37
CA VAL A 77 -4.98 -14.77 -7.09
C VAL A 77 -4.15 -14.83 -8.36
N GLY A 78 -4.61 -15.59 -9.37
CA GLY A 78 -3.88 -15.76 -10.62
C GLY A 78 -3.75 -14.46 -11.41
N PHE A 79 -4.80 -13.64 -11.45
CA PHE A 79 -4.74 -12.32 -12.05
C PHE A 79 -3.66 -11.44 -11.41
N LEU A 80 -3.63 -11.35 -10.08
CA LEU A 80 -2.65 -10.51 -9.38
C LEU A 80 -1.22 -10.99 -9.58
N GLN A 81 -1.00 -12.30 -9.69
CA GLN A 81 0.32 -12.88 -9.95
C GLN A 81 0.79 -12.60 -11.38
N ASP A 82 -0.06 -12.89 -12.37
CA ASP A 82 0.30 -12.78 -13.79
C ASP A 82 0.36 -11.31 -14.24
N MET A 83 -0.61 -10.48 -13.82
CA MET A 83 -0.62 -9.05 -14.15
C MET A 83 0.57 -8.30 -13.54
N ARG A 84 1.11 -8.75 -12.39
CA ARG A 84 2.33 -8.14 -11.85
C ARG A 84 3.53 -8.34 -12.77
N ILE A 85 3.71 -9.53 -13.32
CA ILE A 85 4.81 -9.83 -14.25
C ILE A 85 4.62 -9.06 -15.57
N HIS A 86 3.37 -8.92 -16.01
CA HIS A 86 3.00 -8.09 -17.16
C HIS A 86 3.38 -6.61 -16.91
N HIS A 87 2.98 -6.04 -15.77
CA HIS A 87 3.34 -4.67 -15.37
C HIS A 87 4.84 -4.44 -15.24
N GLU A 88 5.59 -5.40 -14.70
CA GLU A 88 7.06 -5.33 -14.63
C GLU A 88 7.69 -5.15 -16.02
N GLN A 89 7.12 -5.79 -17.06
CA GLN A 89 7.59 -5.61 -18.43
C GLN A 89 7.19 -4.25 -19.03
N ALA A 90 6.00 -3.72 -18.74
CA ALA A 90 5.63 -2.36 -19.15
C ALA A 90 6.60 -1.30 -18.62
N VAL A 91 7.01 -1.44 -17.36
CA VAL A 91 8.02 -0.58 -16.74
C VAL A 91 9.36 -0.72 -17.47
N ASN A 92 9.79 -1.94 -17.78
CA ASN A 92 11.04 -2.19 -18.50
C ASN A 92 11.02 -1.62 -19.93
N LEU A 93 9.94 -1.82 -20.70
CA LEU A 93 9.75 -1.23 -22.04
C LEU A 93 9.87 0.30 -21.98
N SER A 94 9.20 0.91 -21.01
CA SER A 94 9.23 2.36 -20.80
C SER A 94 10.63 2.86 -20.43
N LEU A 95 11.35 2.15 -19.57
CA LEU A 95 12.73 2.51 -19.21
C LEU A 95 13.68 2.40 -20.41
N ILE A 96 13.58 1.34 -21.20
CA ILE A 96 14.37 1.17 -22.43
C ILE A 96 14.09 2.33 -23.39
N TYR A 97 12.81 2.62 -23.65
CA TYR A 97 12.43 3.70 -24.55
C TYR A 97 12.97 5.06 -24.09
N LEU A 98 12.89 5.36 -22.78
CA LEU A 98 13.40 6.60 -22.23
C LEU A 98 14.93 6.76 -22.36
N ASP A 99 15.66 5.65 -22.38
CA ASP A 99 17.11 5.62 -22.62
C ASP A 99 17.43 5.90 -24.09
N VAL A 100 16.82 5.15 -25.02
CA VAL A 100 17.10 5.28 -26.46
C VAL A 100 16.52 6.55 -27.09
N SER A 101 15.56 7.19 -26.42
CA SER A 101 14.94 8.47 -26.82
C SER A 101 15.49 9.69 -26.06
N ALA A 102 16.63 9.54 -25.36
CA ALA A 102 17.21 10.63 -24.58
C ALA A 102 17.53 11.89 -25.44
N PRO A 103 17.39 13.10 -24.88
CA PRO A 103 17.70 14.34 -25.60
C PRO A 103 19.12 14.32 -26.17
N GLY A 104 19.26 14.64 -27.46
CA GLY A 104 20.54 14.62 -28.18
C GLY A 104 20.80 13.35 -29.01
N LEU A 105 19.93 12.34 -28.94
CA LEU A 105 20.00 11.12 -29.78
C LEU A 105 19.16 11.20 -31.08
N GLY A 106 18.63 12.38 -31.44
CA GLY A 106 17.87 12.63 -32.67
C GLY A 106 17.08 13.95 -32.64
N GLU A 107 16.51 14.37 -33.78
CA GLU A 107 15.62 15.54 -33.87
C GLU A 107 14.35 15.30 -33.04
N GLY A 108 14.11 16.10 -32.00
CA GLY A 108 12.94 15.93 -31.12
C GLY A 108 11.65 16.38 -31.79
N SER A 109 10.76 15.43 -32.11
CA SER A 109 9.37 15.71 -32.49
C SER A 109 8.52 16.02 -31.24
N ALA A 110 7.44 16.81 -31.43
CA ALA A 110 6.43 17.00 -30.39
C ALA A 110 5.83 15.66 -29.93
N SER A 111 5.56 14.74 -30.87
CA SER A 111 5.04 13.40 -30.59
C SER A 111 6.00 12.59 -29.71
N ARG A 112 7.32 12.68 -29.94
CA ARG A 112 8.33 12.05 -29.08
C ARG A 112 8.29 12.63 -27.67
N GLY A 113 8.13 13.96 -27.56
CA GLY A 113 7.97 14.64 -26.27
C GLY A 113 6.82 14.04 -25.47
N THR A 114 5.64 13.91 -26.08
CA THR A 114 4.45 13.31 -25.45
C THR A 114 4.65 11.83 -25.14
N LEU A 115 5.20 11.05 -26.07
CA LEU A 115 5.42 9.61 -25.87
C LEU A 115 6.39 9.34 -24.70
N ARG A 116 7.39 10.22 -24.48
CA ARG A 116 8.26 10.16 -23.30
C ARG A 116 7.55 10.52 -21.99
N LEU A 117 6.48 11.33 -22.03
CA LEU A 117 5.63 11.59 -20.87
C LEU A 117 4.78 10.37 -20.56
N ILE A 118 4.13 9.78 -21.57
CA ILE A 118 3.37 8.53 -21.43
C ILE A 118 4.25 7.43 -20.81
N ALA A 119 5.46 7.21 -21.32
CA ALA A 119 6.39 6.22 -20.75
C ALA A 119 6.70 6.48 -19.26
N ARG A 120 6.80 7.75 -18.83
CA ARG A 120 7.01 8.10 -17.42
C ARG A 120 5.78 7.82 -16.57
N GLU A 121 4.60 8.12 -17.09
CA GLU A 121 3.33 7.86 -16.42
C GLU A 121 3.10 6.37 -16.26
N ILE A 122 3.36 5.57 -17.30
CA ILE A 122 3.33 4.10 -17.25
C ILE A 122 4.23 3.58 -16.13
N ILE A 123 5.49 4.06 -16.05
CA ILE A 123 6.42 3.65 -14.98
C ILE A 123 5.81 3.89 -13.60
N VAL A 124 5.25 5.08 -13.37
CA VAL A 124 4.69 5.46 -12.06
C VAL A 124 3.43 4.64 -11.75
N ASN A 125 2.48 4.60 -12.68
CA ASN A 125 1.18 3.97 -12.48
C ASN A 125 1.32 2.46 -12.32
N GLN A 126 2.07 1.79 -13.22
CA GLN A 126 2.19 0.34 -13.20
C GLN A 126 3.08 -0.17 -12.06
N SER A 127 4.06 0.62 -11.61
CA SER A 127 4.79 0.32 -10.37
C SER A 127 3.90 0.41 -9.13
N ALA A 128 3.04 1.42 -9.06
CA ALA A 128 2.10 1.57 -7.94
C ALA A 128 1.05 0.45 -7.91
N GLU A 129 0.49 0.10 -9.07
CA GLU A 129 -0.44 -1.02 -9.23
C GLU A 129 0.22 -2.35 -8.85
N SER A 130 1.46 -2.61 -9.28
CA SER A 130 2.23 -3.79 -8.86
C SER A 130 2.38 -3.87 -7.33
N GLY A 131 2.65 -2.74 -6.66
CA GLY A 131 2.69 -2.67 -5.21
C GLY A 131 1.35 -3.02 -4.55
N ARG A 132 0.23 -2.52 -5.08
CA ARG A 132 -1.11 -2.85 -4.58
C ARG A 132 -1.44 -4.32 -4.81
N MET A 133 -1.04 -4.92 -5.94
CA MET A 133 -1.22 -6.36 -6.20
C MET A 133 -0.45 -7.22 -5.21
N VAL A 134 0.81 -6.89 -4.93
CA VAL A 134 1.61 -7.57 -3.89
C VAL A 134 0.94 -7.46 -2.52
N GLN A 135 0.41 -6.29 -2.17
CA GLN A 135 -0.30 -6.09 -0.92
C GLN A 135 -1.58 -6.96 -0.84
N LEU A 136 -2.36 -7.07 -1.92
CA LEU A 136 -3.54 -7.95 -1.98
C LEU A 136 -3.14 -9.42 -1.80
N LEU A 137 -2.10 -9.88 -2.51
CA LEU A 137 -1.61 -11.26 -2.39
C LEU A 137 -1.18 -11.58 -0.95
N ARG A 138 -0.51 -10.66 -0.26
CA ARG A 138 -0.15 -10.82 1.17
C ARG A 138 -1.37 -10.84 2.07
N GLN A 139 -2.34 -9.95 1.86
CA GLN A 139 -3.60 -9.94 2.61
C GLN A 139 -4.37 -11.26 2.43
N PHE A 140 -4.25 -11.86 1.25
CA PHE A 140 -4.85 -13.12 0.89
C PHE A 140 -4.11 -14.35 1.43
N ASP A 141 -2.93 -14.18 2.04
CA ASP A 141 -2.04 -15.29 2.42
C ASP A 141 -1.75 -16.20 1.22
N ALA A 142 -1.52 -15.58 0.05
CA ALA A 142 -1.20 -16.24 -1.20
C ALA A 142 0.27 -15.96 -1.60
N ALA A 143 0.86 -16.86 -2.38
CA ALA A 143 2.18 -16.65 -2.95
C ALA A 143 2.18 -15.41 -3.87
N GLU A 144 3.23 -14.60 -3.79
CA GLU A 144 3.35 -13.38 -4.62
C GLU A 144 3.65 -13.70 -6.09
N THR A 145 4.15 -14.90 -6.37
CA THR A 145 4.49 -15.40 -7.70
C THR A 145 3.64 -16.62 -8.03
N ASN A 146 3.30 -16.76 -9.31
CA ASN A 146 2.82 -18.02 -9.85
C ASN A 146 4.01 -19.01 -9.88
N GLU A 147 3.88 -20.15 -9.20
CA GLU A 147 4.93 -21.18 -9.11
C GLU A 147 4.88 -22.20 -10.26
N THR A 148 3.91 -22.06 -11.17
CA THR A 148 3.77 -22.95 -12.31
C THR A 148 4.55 -22.41 -13.52
N ASP A 149 4.94 -23.30 -14.42
CA ASP A 149 5.62 -22.94 -15.67
C ASP A 149 4.68 -22.25 -16.69
N GLN A 150 3.42 -21.99 -16.32
CA GLN A 150 2.39 -21.45 -17.20
C GLN A 150 1.67 -20.28 -16.52
N VAL A 151 1.34 -19.26 -17.31
CA VAL A 151 0.48 -18.15 -16.90
C VAL A 151 -0.93 -18.39 -17.42
N MET A 152 -1.90 -17.57 -17.00
CA MET A 152 -3.27 -17.51 -17.53
C MET A 152 -4.12 -18.78 -17.27
N GLY A 153 -3.60 -19.75 -16.50
CA GLY A 153 -4.35 -20.96 -16.13
C GLY A 153 -5.65 -20.64 -15.37
N TRP A 154 -5.67 -19.53 -14.63
CA TRP A 154 -6.86 -19.02 -13.91
C TRP A 154 -7.96 -18.48 -14.83
N MET A 155 -7.65 -18.23 -16.11
CA MET A 155 -8.61 -17.86 -17.16
C MET A 155 -9.06 -19.07 -18.01
N GLY A 156 -8.50 -20.26 -17.77
CA GLY A 156 -8.71 -21.43 -18.62
C GLY A 156 -7.86 -21.45 -19.89
N GLU A 157 -6.86 -20.57 -20.00
CA GLU A 157 -5.98 -20.42 -21.16
C GLU A 157 -4.50 -20.55 -20.76
N PRO A 158 -4.06 -21.68 -20.18
CA PRO A 158 -2.68 -21.84 -19.74
C PRO A 158 -1.71 -21.68 -20.92
N THR A 159 -0.73 -20.79 -20.78
CA THR A 159 0.26 -20.49 -21.82
C THR A 159 1.64 -20.23 -21.22
N PRO A 160 2.75 -20.48 -21.95
CA PRO A 160 4.07 -20.02 -21.51
C PRO A 160 4.11 -18.49 -21.40
N LEU A 161 4.92 -17.95 -20.48
CA LEU A 161 5.04 -16.50 -20.26
C LEU A 161 5.32 -15.71 -21.56
N ALA A 162 6.21 -16.21 -22.41
CA ALA A 162 6.55 -15.58 -23.69
C ALA A 162 5.40 -15.54 -24.71
N GLN A 163 4.29 -16.21 -24.43
CA GLN A 163 3.07 -16.23 -25.25
C GLN A 163 1.88 -15.59 -24.52
N MET A 164 2.12 -14.95 -23.37
CA MET A 164 1.10 -14.14 -22.72
C MET A 164 0.68 -13.01 -23.69
N PRO A 165 -0.62 -12.72 -23.86
CA PRO A 165 -1.08 -11.68 -24.77
C PRO A 165 -0.37 -10.34 -24.54
N GLY A 166 0.18 -9.76 -25.62
CA GLY A 166 0.85 -8.46 -25.58
C GLY A 166 2.24 -8.45 -24.93
N TYR A 167 2.71 -9.57 -24.40
CA TYR A 167 4.03 -9.64 -23.76
C TYR A 167 5.12 -9.59 -24.84
N ALA A 168 6.02 -8.61 -24.73
CA ALA A 168 7.13 -8.45 -25.65
C ALA A 168 8.13 -9.60 -25.50
N THR A 169 8.59 -10.11 -26.63
CA THR A 169 9.64 -11.12 -26.71
C THR A 169 11.02 -10.52 -26.42
N ASP A 170 12.00 -11.36 -26.08
CA ASP A 170 13.38 -10.92 -25.90
C ASP A 170 13.96 -10.25 -27.15
N GLU A 171 13.53 -10.70 -28.33
CA GLU A 171 13.94 -10.16 -29.62
C GLU A 171 13.36 -8.75 -29.84
N GLU A 172 12.09 -8.52 -29.51
CA GLU A 172 11.47 -7.18 -29.58
C GLU A 172 12.09 -6.22 -28.56
N LEU A 173 12.37 -6.69 -27.33
CA LEU A 173 13.09 -5.89 -26.33
C LEU A 173 14.52 -5.55 -26.78
N ARG A 174 15.16 -6.45 -27.53
CA ARG A 174 16.49 -6.19 -28.12
C ARG A 174 16.39 -5.18 -29.25
N ALA A 175 15.44 -5.35 -30.16
CA ALA A 175 15.19 -4.40 -31.24
C ALA A 175 14.93 -2.99 -30.70
N LEU A 176 14.13 -2.84 -29.63
CA LEU A 176 13.88 -1.55 -28.99
C LEU A 176 15.13 -0.91 -28.38
N ARG A 177 16.05 -1.71 -27.82
CA ARG A 177 17.33 -1.19 -27.29
C ARG A 177 18.26 -0.71 -28.40
N GLU A 178 18.15 -1.29 -29.59
CA GLU A 178 19.00 -1.01 -30.74
C GLU A 178 18.44 0.12 -31.62
N SER A 179 17.12 0.37 -31.59
CA SER A 179 16.45 1.39 -32.40
C SER A 179 16.73 2.81 -31.94
N ARG A 180 16.62 3.79 -32.84
CA ARG A 180 16.85 5.22 -32.56
C ARG A 180 15.86 6.10 -33.31
N GLY A 181 15.67 7.33 -32.83
CA GLY A 181 14.84 8.33 -33.50
C GLY A 181 13.40 7.84 -33.73
N PRO A 182 12.77 8.15 -34.89
CA PRO A 182 11.39 7.75 -35.17
C PRO A 182 11.14 6.24 -35.11
N GLU A 183 12.14 5.41 -35.44
CA GLU A 183 12.02 3.95 -35.34
C GLU A 183 11.83 3.48 -33.89
N ALA A 184 12.53 4.10 -32.95
CA ALA A 184 12.36 3.81 -31.53
C ALA A 184 10.99 4.25 -31.00
N ASP A 185 10.51 5.42 -31.47
CA ASP A 185 9.20 5.94 -31.09
C ASP A 185 8.07 5.01 -31.59
N ASN A 186 8.13 4.60 -32.87
CA ASN A 186 7.17 3.68 -33.47
C ASN A 186 7.18 2.31 -32.76
N LEU A 187 8.37 1.73 -32.60
CA LEU A 187 8.50 0.41 -31.99
C LEU A 187 8.02 0.41 -30.53
N PHE A 188 8.33 1.44 -29.74
CA PHE A 188 7.82 1.55 -28.38
C PHE A 188 6.29 1.66 -28.35
N GLY A 189 5.70 2.53 -29.18
CA GLY A 189 4.25 2.70 -29.23
C GLY A 189 3.53 1.42 -29.65
N GLU A 190 4.01 0.74 -30.69
CA GLU A 190 3.45 -0.53 -31.16
C GLU A 190 3.49 -1.62 -30.07
N LEU A 191 4.65 -1.79 -29.42
CA LEU A 191 4.83 -2.77 -28.34
C LEU A 191 3.94 -2.44 -27.14
N MET A 192 3.87 -1.17 -26.72
CA MET A 192 3.07 -0.78 -25.56
C MET A 192 1.57 -0.85 -25.84
N ILE A 193 1.12 -0.55 -27.07
CA ILE A 193 -0.29 -0.76 -27.48
C ILE A 193 -0.63 -2.25 -27.41
N ALA A 194 0.22 -3.12 -27.95
CA ALA A 194 0.00 -4.57 -27.89
C ALA A 194 -0.02 -5.07 -26.44
N HIS A 195 0.93 -4.59 -25.62
CA HIS A 195 1.03 -4.87 -24.20
C HIS A 195 -0.27 -4.50 -23.48
N HIS A 196 -0.74 -3.27 -23.60
CA HIS A 196 -1.98 -2.80 -22.98
C HIS A 196 -3.21 -3.58 -23.45
N LYS A 197 -3.30 -3.97 -24.73
CA LYS A 197 -4.40 -4.82 -25.22
C LYS A 197 -4.43 -6.18 -24.51
N GLY A 198 -3.26 -6.75 -24.24
CA GLY A 198 -3.12 -7.96 -23.41
C GLY A 198 -3.53 -7.74 -21.95
N GLY A 199 -3.12 -6.61 -21.36
CA GLY A 199 -3.49 -6.20 -20.01
C GLY A 199 -5.00 -6.04 -19.83
N VAL A 200 -5.65 -5.35 -20.78
CA VAL A 200 -7.11 -5.18 -20.83
C VAL A 200 -7.82 -6.53 -20.89
N HIS A 201 -7.37 -7.46 -21.75
CA HIS A 201 -7.96 -8.79 -21.88
C HIS A 201 -7.96 -9.56 -20.54
N MET A 202 -6.84 -9.53 -19.80
CA MET A 202 -6.75 -10.14 -18.47
C MET A 202 -7.64 -9.44 -17.45
N ALA A 203 -7.64 -8.10 -17.44
CA ALA A 203 -8.41 -7.32 -16.48
C ALA A 203 -9.93 -7.43 -16.69
N GLU A 204 -10.40 -7.53 -17.93
CA GLU A 204 -11.81 -7.81 -18.23
C GLU A 204 -12.24 -9.17 -17.69
N HIS A 205 -11.40 -10.21 -17.85
CA HIS A 205 -11.71 -11.54 -17.34
C HIS A 205 -11.89 -11.54 -15.81
N VAL A 206 -10.95 -10.98 -15.05
CA VAL A 206 -11.06 -10.97 -13.59
C VAL A 206 -12.20 -10.07 -13.10
N THR A 207 -12.57 -9.02 -13.85
CA THR A 207 -13.74 -8.19 -13.52
C THR A 207 -15.03 -9.02 -13.50
N MET A 208 -15.14 -10.01 -14.40
CA MET A 208 -16.29 -10.92 -14.53
C MET A 208 -16.22 -12.13 -13.60
N HIS A 209 -15.04 -12.69 -13.39
CA HIS A 209 -14.87 -14.00 -12.71
C HIS A 209 -14.23 -13.91 -11.32
N GLY A 210 -13.64 -12.76 -10.96
CA GLY A 210 -13.12 -12.50 -9.62
C GLY A 210 -14.22 -12.51 -8.57
N SER A 211 -13.85 -12.85 -7.34
CA SER A 211 -14.76 -12.86 -6.19
C SER A 211 -14.46 -11.76 -5.17
N ASN A 212 -13.33 -11.07 -5.34
CA ASN A 212 -12.93 -9.99 -4.47
C ASN A 212 -13.28 -8.63 -5.09
N ASP A 213 -14.11 -7.84 -4.39
CA ASP A 213 -14.57 -6.55 -4.92
C ASP A 213 -13.42 -5.56 -5.17
N GLU A 214 -12.35 -5.61 -4.35
CA GLU A 214 -11.20 -4.72 -4.54
C GLU A 214 -10.37 -5.11 -5.76
N VAL A 215 -10.17 -6.41 -6.01
CA VAL A 215 -9.50 -6.90 -7.22
C VAL A 215 -10.29 -6.50 -8.46
N ARG A 216 -11.62 -6.70 -8.44
CA ARG A 216 -12.49 -6.34 -9.56
C ARG A 216 -12.51 -4.83 -9.82
N ALA A 217 -12.53 -4.02 -8.76
CA ALA A 217 -12.49 -2.56 -8.88
C ALA A 217 -11.15 -2.07 -9.45
N MET A 218 -10.03 -2.64 -8.99
CA MET A 218 -8.72 -2.37 -9.55
C MET A 218 -8.66 -2.73 -11.03
N ALA A 219 -9.09 -3.94 -11.40
CA ALA A 219 -9.08 -4.41 -12.79
C ALA A 219 -9.94 -3.52 -13.71
N ALA A 220 -11.13 -3.10 -13.25
CA ALA A 220 -11.96 -2.15 -14.01
C ALA A 220 -11.27 -0.79 -14.22
N SER A 221 -10.50 -0.32 -13.24
CA SER A 221 -9.68 0.90 -13.36
C SER A 221 -8.55 0.72 -14.37
N MET A 222 -7.90 -0.45 -14.40
CA MET A 222 -6.87 -0.81 -15.38
C MET A 222 -7.45 -0.83 -16.80
N VAL A 223 -8.62 -1.46 -17.01
CA VAL A 223 -9.30 -1.47 -18.32
C VAL A 223 -9.52 -0.03 -18.83
N LYS A 224 -10.04 0.84 -17.98
CA LYS A 224 -10.31 2.24 -18.34
C LYS A 224 -9.04 3.02 -18.68
N SER A 225 -8.01 2.93 -17.84
CA SER A 225 -6.76 3.67 -18.03
C SER A 225 -6.01 3.18 -19.27
N GLN A 226 -5.78 1.87 -19.38
CA GLN A 226 -5.05 1.28 -20.51
C GLN A 226 -5.76 1.50 -21.85
N THR A 227 -7.10 1.47 -21.89
CA THR A 227 -7.86 1.81 -23.11
C THR A 227 -7.64 3.27 -23.53
N GLY A 228 -7.57 4.19 -22.56
CA GLY A 228 -7.26 5.59 -22.83
C GLY A 228 -5.84 5.79 -23.36
N GLU A 229 -4.86 5.14 -22.73
CA GLU A 229 -3.45 5.18 -23.14
C GLU A 229 -3.24 4.55 -24.53
N ILE A 230 -3.97 3.47 -24.87
CA ILE A 230 -3.98 2.90 -26.23
C ILE A 230 -4.42 3.95 -27.25
N ALA A 231 -5.55 4.62 -27.02
CA ALA A 231 -6.08 5.60 -27.96
C ALA A 231 -5.12 6.79 -28.15
N GLU A 232 -4.50 7.27 -27.07
CA GLU A 232 -3.51 8.35 -27.13
C GLU A 232 -2.25 7.93 -27.92
N MET A 233 -1.73 6.72 -27.67
CA MET A 233 -0.58 6.21 -28.42
C MET A 233 -0.91 5.98 -29.90
N GLU A 234 -2.09 5.44 -30.24
CA GLU A 234 -2.52 5.27 -31.63
C GLU A 234 -2.60 6.61 -32.39
N GLU A 235 -3.09 7.68 -31.73
CA GLU A 235 -3.10 9.03 -32.30
C GLU A 235 -1.68 9.58 -32.49
N LEU A 236 -0.79 9.39 -31.50
CA LEU A 236 0.60 9.83 -31.59
C LEU A 236 1.36 9.13 -32.71
N LEU A 237 1.21 7.81 -32.85
CA LEU A 237 1.87 7.03 -33.90
C LEU A 237 1.40 7.46 -35.29
N ALA A 238 0.11 7.78 -35.46
CA ALA A 238 -0.41 8.31 -36.73
C ALA A 238 0.16 9.69 -37.10
N ALA A 239 0.75 10.40 -36.14
CA ALA A 239 1.38 11.71 -36.32
C ALA A 239 2.92 11.66 -36.39
N ILE A 240 3.53 10.47 -36.33
CA ILE A 240 4.97 10.29 -36.56
C ILE A 240 5.17 10.07 -38.07
N ASP A 241 5.83 11.04 -38.72
CA ASP A 241 6.29 10.95 -40.12
C ASP A 241 7.55 10.08 -40.26
#